data_AF-A0A8S3FE69-F1
#
_entry.id   AF-A0A8S3FE69-F1
#
_cell.length_a   1.000
_cell.length_b   1.000
_cell.length_c   1.000
_cell.angle_alpha   90.00
_cell.angle_beta   90.00
_cell.angle_gamma   90.00
#
_symmetry.space_group_name_H-M   'P 1'
#
loop_
_entity.id
_entity.type
_entity.pdbx_description
1 polymer ?
#
loop_
_entity_poly.entity_id
_entity_poly.type
_entity_poly.pdbx_seq_one_letter_code
_entity_poly.pdbx_strand_id
1 'polypeptide(L)'
;CNIRADALWNSTLYETAFFDPYVVLTRNGTDYFIPCPVVILNYQSTTGSNPNRNSDESAWSYNRRFFLLDRISGVTTTTSGTNELININYATTIKILTTLTSGASYIQPPVIIVGYSELALTDIGKGTIVQ
;
A
#
# COMPACT_ATOMS: atom_id res chain seq x y z
N CYS A 1 -6.53 16.25 -4.35
CA CYS A 1 -5.13 16.68 -4.16
C CYS A 1 -4.40 16.29 -5.44
N ASN A 2 -3.60 17.19 -6.04
CA ASN A 2 -2.84 16.88 -7.26
C ASN A 2 -1.36 17.05 -6.93
N ILE A 3 -0.59 15.97 -6.95
CA ILE A 3 0.86 16.01 -6.72
C ILE A 3 1.55 15.82 -8.08
N ARG A 4 2.60 16.59 -8.34
CA ARG A 4 3.44 16.35 -9.53
C ARG A 4 4.22 15.07 -9.35
N ALA A 5 4.22 14.22 -10.37
CA ALA A 5 5.02 12.99 -10.41
C ALA A 5 6.48 13.24 -10.02
N ASP A 6 7.09 14.31 -10.56
CA ASP A 6 8.47 14.71 -10.27
C ASP A 6 8.76 14.92 -8.78
N ALA A 7 7.77 15.36 -8.00
CA ALA A 7 7.93 15.62 -6.58
C ALA A 7 8.17 14.32 -5.80
N LEU A 8 7.53 13.21 -6.21
CA LEU A 8 7.71 11.90 -5.59
C LEU A 8 9.15 11.37 -5.71
N TRP A 9 9.94 11.89 -6.66
CA TRP A 9 11.34 11.54 -6.83
C TRP A 9 12.27 12.27 -5.83
N ASN A 10 11.77 13.21 -5.02
CA ASN A 10 12.54 13.80 -3.93
C ASN A 10 12.48 12.91 -2.68
N SER A 11 13.56 12.19 -2.38
CA SER A 11 13.65 11.26 -1.25
C SER A 11 13.66 11.94 0.13
N THR A 12 13.99 13.23 0.19
CA THR A 12 13.92 14.01 1.43
C THR A 12 12.48 14.39 1.77
N LEU A 13 11.63 14.57 0.75
CA LEU A 13 10.22 14.92 0.95
C LEU A 13 9.31 13.69 1.04
N TYR A 14 9.62 12.64 0.28
CA TYR A 14 8.81 11.43 0.21
C TYR A 14 9.69 10.18 0.33
N GLU A 15 9.80 9.70 1.56
CA GLU A 15 10.49 8.46 1.91
C GLU A 15 9.59 7.23 1.74
N THR A 16 10.21 6.05 1.65
CA THR A 16 9.48 4.78 1.72
C THR A 16 9.20 4.44 3.17
N ALA A 17 7.92 4.49 3.54
CA ALA A 17 7.44 4.15 4.87
C ALA A 17 6.39 3.02 4.81
N PHE A 18 6.50 2.07 5.73
CA PHE A 18 5.55 0.97 5.89
C PHE A 18 4.59 1.28 7.04
N PHE A 19 3.29 1.24 6.75
CA PHE A 19 2.21 1.49 7.69
C PHE A 19 1.60 0.16 8.12
N ASP A 20 1.49 -0.05 9.44
CA ASP A 20 0.86 -1.21 10.08
C ASP A 20 -0.38 -0.71 10.83
N PRO A 21 -1.60 -0.84 10.26
CA PRO A 21 -2.81 -0.25 10.83
C PRO A 21 -3.38 -1.11 11.97
N TYR A 22 -3.84 -0.44 13.04
CA TYR A 22 -4.50 -1.06 14.18
C TYR A 22 -5.76 -0.28 14.56
N VAL A 23 -6.79 -1.00 15.01
CA VAL A 23 -7.87 -0.42 15.83
C VAL A 23 -7.40 -0.38 17.27
N VAL A 24 -7.50 0.79 17.90
CA VAL A 24 -7.21 0.95 19.31
C VAL A 24 -8.51 0.85 20.10
N LEU A 25 -8.52 -0.04 21.09
CA LEU A 25 -9.62 -0.23 22.02
C LEU A 25 -9.10 0.03 23.43
N THR A 26 -9.57 1.08 24.08
CA THR A 26 -9.22 1.36 25.48
C THR A 26 -10.22 0.65 26.41
N ARG A 27 -9.73 -0.22 27.30
CA ARG A 27 -10.53 -0.83 28.38
C ARG A 27 -9.81 -0.68 29.71
N ASN A 28 -10.52 -0.15 30.71
CA ASN A 28 -10.00 0.08 32.06
C ASN A 28 -8.68 0.90 32.08
N GLY A 29 -8.55 1.88 31.17
CA GLY A 29 -7.35 2.70 31.04
C GLY A 29 -6.18 2.05 30.30
N THR A 30 -6.36 0.82 29.81
CA THR A 30 -5.34 0.10 29.02
C THR A 30 -5.75 0.07 27.54
N ASP A 31 -4.81 0.42 26.67
CA ASP A 31 -5.00 0.35 25.22
C ASP A 31 -4.68 -1.04 24.67
N TYR A 32 -5.62 -1.59 23.90
CA TYR A 32 -5.48 -2.83 23.16
C TYR A 32 -5.45 -2.53 21.66
N PHE A 33 -4.41 -3.03 20.99
CA PHE A 33 -4.19 -2.81 19.57
C PHE A 33 -4.61 -4.05 18.78
N ILE A 34 -5.64 -3.92 17.96
CA ILE A 34 -6.16 -5.01 17.14
C ILE A 34 -5.72 -4.76 15.69
N PRO A 35 -4.90 -5.64 15.08
CA PRO A 35 -4.38 -5.40 13.75
C PRO A 35 -5.50 -5.39 12.71
N CYS A 36 -5.42 -4.45 11.76
CA CYS A 36 -6.32 -4.39 10.62
C CYS A 36 -5.71 -5.19 9.45
N PRO A 37 -6.46 -6.13 8.85
CA PRO A 37 -5.98 -6.83 7.67
C PRO A 37 -5.86 -5.89 6.47
N VAL A 38 -4.80 -6.09 5.68
CA VAL A 38 -4.49 -5.28 4.49
C VAL A 38 -4.54 -6.15 3.24
N VAL A 39 -5.36 -5.76 2.27
CA VAL A 39 -5.45 -6.39 0.95
C VAL A 39 -4.74 -5.49 -0.07
N ILE A 40 -3.75 -6.02 -0.77
CA ILE A 40 -3.06 -5.33 -1.85
C ILE A 40 -3.63 -5.84 -3.17
N LEU A 41 -4.34 -5.00 -3.92
CA LEU A 41 -5.05 -5.40 -5.15
C LEU A 41 -4.11 -5.89 -6.25
N ASN A 42 -2.92 -5.30 -6.32
CA ASN A 42 -1.89 -5.61 -7.31
C ASN A 42 -0.91 -6.68 -6.82
N TYR A 43 -1.23 -7.39 -5.73
CA TYR A 43 -0.33 -8.38 -5.14
C TYR A 43 -0.04 -9.52 -6.12
N GLN A 44 1.23 -9.88 -6.20
CA GLN A 44 1.70 -11.08 -6.87
C GLN A 44 2.42 -11.95 -5.84
N SER A 45 1.98 -13.19 -5.73
CA SER A 45 2.62 -14.17 -4.86
C SER A 45 3.98 -14.60 -5.45
N THR A 46 4.78 -15.28 -4.64
CA THR A 46 6.06 -15.87 -5.07
C THR A 46 5.90 -16.92 -6.17
N THR A 47 4.71 -17.50 -6.32
CA THR A 47 4.40 -18.46 -7.40
C THR A 47 3.83 -17.79 -8.65
N GLY A 48 3.77 -16.46 -8.67
CA GLY A 48 3.27 -15.67 -9.80
C GLY A 48 1.74 -15.48 -9.80
N SER A 49 1.02 -16.04 -8.84
CA SER A 49 -0.44 -15.90 -8.75
C SER A 49 -0.85 -14.50 -8.27
N ASN A 50 -2.02 -14.01 -8.72
CA ASN A 50 -2.58 -12.72 -8.32
C ASN A 50 -3.90 -12.89 -7.54
N PRO A 51 -3.83 -13.34 -6.27
CA PRO A 51 -5.02 -13.73 -5.51
C PRO A 51 -6.03 -12.60 -5.31
N ASN A 52 -5.58 -11.34 -5.34
CA ASN A 52 -6.38 -10.16 -5.01
C ASN A 52 -6.92 -9.40 -6.24
N ARG A 53 -6.69 -9.91 -7.46
CA ARG A 53 -7.15 -9.25 -8.71
C ARG A 53 -8.59 -9.57 -9.08
N ASN A 54 -9.09 -10.72 -8.66
CA ASN A 54 -10.43 -11.18 -8.99
C ASN A 54 -11.43 -10.80 -7.89
N SER A 55 -12.71 -10.77 -8.26
CA SER A 55 -13.82 -10.44 -7.35
C SER A 55 -14.12 -11.53 -6.31
N ASP A 56 -13.47 -12.69 -6.39
CA ASP A 56 -13.63 -13.75 -5.40
C ASP A 56 -12.77 -13.48 -4.17
N GLU A 57 -13.39 -12.88 -3.15
CA GLU A 57 -12.73 -12.51 -1.90
C GLU A 57 -12.27 -13.72 -1.07
N SER A 58 -12.78 -14.93 -1.35
CA SER A 58 -12.37 -16.14 -0.63
C SER A 58 -10.95 -16.57 -0.96
N ALA A 59 -10.43 -16.14 -2.11
CA ALA A 59 -9.07 -16.40 -2.56
C ALA A 59 -8.08 -15.29 -2.14
N TRP A 60 -8.56 -14.21 -1.50
CA TRP A 60 -7.73 -13.06 -1.18
C TRP A 60 -6.65 -13.38 -0.14
N SER A 61 -5.48 -12.79 -0.34
CA SER A 61 -4.34 -12.83 0.56
C SER A 61 -4.26 -11.53 1.35
N TYR A 62 -4.27 -11.66 2.68
CA TYR A 62 -4.23 -10.58 3.64
C TYR A 62 -2.83 -10.40 4.22
N ASN A 63 -2.41 -9.14 4.33
CA ASN A 63 -1.11 -8.70 4.84
C ASN A 63 -1.32 -7.80 6.07
N ARG A 64 -0.22 -7.44 6.74
CA ARG A 64 -0.25 -6.49 7.87
C ARG A 64 0.13 -5.07 7.48
N ARG A 65 0.92 -4.89 6.42
CA ARG A 65 1.52 -3.60 6.09
C ARG A 65 1.24 -3.19 4.66
N PHE A 66 1.17 -1.89 4.46
CA PHE A 66 1.16 -1.25 3.14
C PHE A 66 2.13 -0.07 3.16
N PHE A 67 2.38 0.52 2.00
CA PHE A 67 3.16 1.74 1.85
C PHE A 67 2.35 2.75 1.06
N LEU A 68 2.68 4.03 1.19
CA LEU A 68 2.15 5.06 0.28
C LEU A 68 3.04 5.25 -0.93
N LEU A 69 4.35 5.05 -0.74
CA LEU A 69 5.38 5.18 -1.74
C LEU A 69 6.45 4.10 -1.50
N ASP A 70 6.81 3.36 -2.54
CA ASP A 70 7.89 2.38 -2.52
C ASP A 70 8.87 2.65 -3.65
N ARG A 71 10.10 2.95 -3.23
CA ARG A 71 11.26 3.24 -4.08
C ARG A 71 12.24 2.09 -4.06
N ILE A 72 12.13 1.20 -3.07
CA ILE A 72 13.10 0.12 -2.85
C ILE A 72 12.93 -0.93 -3.95
N SER A 73 11.68 -1.29 -4.27
CA SER A 73 11.39 -2.28 -5.32
C SER A 73 11.78 -1.83 -6.72
N GLY A 74 11.92 -0.51 -6.95
CA GLY A 74 12.27 0.04 -8.26
C GLY A 74 13.76 0.25 -8.51
N VAL A 75 14.62 -0.18 -7.59
CA VAL A 75 16.07 -0.13 -7.78
C VAL A 75 16.54 -1.31 -8.62
N THR A 76 17.23 -1.03 -9.71
CA THR A 76 17.84 -2.02 -10.60
C THR A 76 19.35 -1.84 -10.64
N THR A 77 20.09 -2.95 -10.74
CA THR A 77 21.54 -2.92 -10.95
C THR A 77 21.84 -2.87 -12.45
N THR A 78 22.54 -1.83 -12.89
CA THR A 78 22.96 -1.67 -14.27
C THR A 78 24.08 -2.65 -14.64
N THR A 79 24.40 -2.74 -15.93
CA THR A 79 25.53 -3.55 -16.43
C THR A 79 26.89 -3.10 -15.89
N SER A 80 27.02 -1.85 -15.43
CA SER A 80 28.22 -1.33 -14.75
C SER A 80 28.25 -1.64 -13.25
N GLY A 81 27.25 -2.35 -12.71
CA GLY A 81 27.16 -2.67 -11.28
C GLY A 81 26.64 -1.51 -10.42
N THR A 82 26.09 -0.46 -11.03
CA THR A 82 25.54 0.70 -10.33
C THR A 82 24.06 0.48 -10.05
N ASN A 83 23.61 0.77 -8.83
CA ASN A 83 22.19 0.71 -8.50
C ASN A 83 21.50 2.02 -8.89
N GLU A 84 20.46 1.92 -9.70
CA GLU A 84 19.68 3.07 -10.19
C GLU A 84 18.19 2.85 -9.93
N LEU A 85 17.51 3.90 -9.50
CA LEU A 85 16.06 3.90 -9.33
C LEU A 85 15.40 4.16 -10.68
N ILE A 86 14.68 3.17 -11.22
CA ILE A 86 14.07 3.26 -12.55
C ILE A 86 12.55 3.43 -12.51
N ASN A 87 11.91 3.10 -11.39
CA ASN A 87 10.48 3.27 -11.17
C ASN A 87 10.17 3.51 -9.68
N ILE A 88 9.01 4.10 -9.41
CA ILE A 88 8.47 4.30 -8.05
C ILE A 88 7.04 3.76 -8.02
N ASN A 89 6.75 2.89 -7.06
CA ASN A 89 5.39 2.42 -6.82
C ASN A 89 4.69 3.36 -5.84
N TYR A 90 3.44 3.74 -6.11
CA TYR A 90 2.68 4.63 -5.25
C TYR A 90 1.23 4.17 -5.09
N ALA A 91 0.66 4.41 -3.91
CA ALA A 91 -0.73 4.09 -3.63
C ALA A 91 -1.64 5.02 -4.44
N THR A 92 -2.53 4.44 -5.24
CA THR A 92 -3.53 5.18 -6.03
C THR A 92 -4.91 5.13 -5.40
N THR A 93 -5.19 4.07 -4.64
CA THR A 93 -6.47 3.91 -3.96
C THR A 93 -6.24 3.32 -2.58
N ILE A 94 -6.92 3.87 -1.59
CA ILE A 94 -7.00 3.31 -0.24
C ILE A 94 -8.48 3.31 0.14
N LYS A 95 -9.00 2.12 0.43
CA LYS A 95 -10.38 1.93 0.88
C LYS A 95 -10.36 1.29 2.26
N ILE A 96 -11.28 1.72 3.12
CA ILE A 96 -11.49 1.14 4.43
C ILE A 96 -12.87 0.49 4.40
N LEU A 97 -12.90 -0.84 4.46
CA LEU A 97 -14.13 -1.59 4.50
C LEU A 97 -14.48 -1.90 5.96
N THR A 98 -15.65 -1.44 6.38
CA THR A 98 -16.20 -1.73 7.70
C THR A 98 -17.42 -2.62 7.54
N THR A 99 -17.52 -3.66 8.37
CA THR A 99 -18.68 -4.54 8.38
C THR A 99 -19.54 -4.21 9.59
N LEU A 100 -20.81 -3.89 9.35
CA LEU A 100 -21.79 -3.74 10.42
C LEU A 100 -22.14 -5.13 10.97
N THR A 101 -21.95 -5.33 12.27
CA THR A 101 -22.35 -6.57 12.93
C THR A 101 -23.70 -6.36 13.62
N SER A 102 -24.65 -7.27 13.39
CA SER A 102 -25.95 -7.26 14.06
C SER A 102 -25.82 -7.95 15.43
N GLY A 103 -25.15 -7.27 16.36
CA GLY A 103 -25.01 -7.76 17.74
C GLY A 103 -23.99 -6.95 18.53
N ALA A 104 -24.31 -6.61 19.78
CA ALA A 104 -23.55 -5.72 20.63
C ALA A 104 -22.17 -6.26 21.09
N SER A 105 -21.68 -7.38 20.52
CA SER A 105 -20.66 -8.18 21.19
C SER A 105 -19.26 -8.07 20.57
N TYR A 106 -19.10 -7.76 19.28
CA TYR A 106 -17.77 -7.70 18.64
C TYR A 106 -17.67 -6.64 17.54
N ILE A 107 -16.69 -5.74 17.69
CA ILE A 107 -16.20 -4.88 16.61
C ILE A 107 -15.29 -5.74 15.74
N GLN A 108 -15.64 -5.91 14.45
CA GLN A 108 -14.71 -6.50 13.49
C GLN A 108 -13.70 -5.43 13.04
N PRO A 109 -12.39 -5.73 13.06
CA PRO A 109 -11.40 -4.82 12.51
C PRO A 109 -11.71 -4.51 11.04
N PRO A 110 -11.61 -3.25 10.62
CA PRO A 110 -11.82 -2.90 9.23
C PRO A 110 -10.75 -3.52 8.35
N VAL A 111 -11.13 -3.87 7.12
CA VAL A 111 -10.19 -4.30 6.09
C VAL A 111 -9.69 -3.07 5.34
N ILE A 112 -8.37 -2.91 5.26
CA ILE A 112 -7.74 -1.87 4.43
C ILE A 112 -7.43 -2.47 3.07
N ILE A 113 -7.94 -1.86 1.99
CA ILE A 113 -7.71 -2.31 0.63
C ILE A 113 -6.89 -1.24 -0.10
N VAL A 114 -5.74 -1.61 -0.64
CA VAL A 114 -4.78 -0.71 -1.28
C VAL A 114 -4.53 -1.13 -2.72
N GLY A 115 -4.67 -0.18 -3.64
CA GLY A 115 -4.24 -0.31 -5.04
C GLY A 115 -2.98 0.49 -5.29
N TYR A 116 -2.08 -0.05 -6.11
CA TYR A 116 -0.83 0.60 -6.50
C TYR A 116 -0.78 0.87 -7.99
N SER A 117 -0.01 1.88 -8.36
CA SER A 117 0.45 2.09 -9.73
C SER A 117 1.94 2.42 -9.72
N GLU A 118 2.53 2.37 -10.91
CA GLU A 118 3.94 2.62 -11.12
C GLU A 118 4.14 3.96 -11.81
N LEU A 119 5.18 4.67 -11.40
CA LEU A 119 5.71 5.85 -12.06
C LEU A 119 7.12 5.54 -12.58
N ALA A 120 7.30 5.51 -13.90
CA ALA A 120 8.60 5.25 -14.50
C ALA A 120 9.48 6.50 -14.48
N LEU A 121 10.80 6.32 -14.44
CA LEU A 121 11.77 7.42 -14.55
C LEU A 121 11.57 8.24 -15.83
N THR A 122 11.12 7.58 -16.90
CA THR A 122 10.82 8.21 -18.20
C THR A 122 9.61 9.13 -18.16
N ASP A 123 8.82 9.13 -17.10
CA ASP A 123 7.64 9.99 -16.95
C ASP A 123 7.93 11.32 -16.22
N ILE A 124 9.15 11.49 -15.73
CA ILE A 124 9.61 12.74 -15.12
C ILE A 124 9.64 13.87 -16.16
N GLY A 125 9.21 15.07 -15.75
CA GLY A 125 9.27 16.29 -16.55
C GLY A 125 8.17 16.41 -17.61
N LYS A 126 7.33 15.38 -17.77
CA LYS A 126 6.20 15.39 -18.73
C LYS A 126 4.93 16.06 -18.18
N GLY A 127 4.98 16.62 -16.97
CA GLY A 127 3.82 17.23 -16.32
C GLY A 127 2.81 16.23 -15.77
N THR A 128 3.20 14.96 -15.63
CA THR A 128 2.36 13.89 -15.07
C THR A 128 1.90 14.24 -13.65
N ILE A 129 0.61 14.05 -13.39
CA ILE A 129 -0.02 14.27 -12.08
C ILE A 129 -0.40 12.90 -11.51
N VAL A 130 -0.07 12.68 -10.24
CA VAL A 130 -0.54 11.51 -9.47
C VAL A 130 -1.76 11.91 -8.64
N GLN A 131 -2.73 10.99 -8.55
CA GLN A 131 -4.00 11.15 -7.83
C GLN A 131 -4.21 10.00 -6.85
#